data_AF-A0A919XJ67-F1
#
_entry.id   AF-A0A919XJ67-F1
#
_cell.length_a   1.000
_cell.length_b   1.000
_cell.length_c   1.000
_cell.angle_alpha   90.00
_cell.angle_beta   90.00
_cell.angle_gamma   90.00
#
_symmetry.space_group_name_H-M   'P 1'
#
loop_
_entity.id
_entity.type
_entity.pdbx_description
1 polymer ?
#
loop_
_entity_poly.entity_id
_entity_poly.type
_entity_poly.pdbx_seq_one_letter_code
_entity_poly.pdbx_strand_id
1 'polypeptide(L)'
;MFFEKIHDYKVATSDLARMLIELEDAFGSYDDVLEFMPTIYVDFDQKMLYSLFPEPMSFEDYVPDGWIGAYKDFYALVPERERYWMIQGESFFERMWNKFRA
;
A
#
# COMPACT_ATOMS: atom_id res chain seq x y z
N MET A 1 15.47 14.98 -10.96
CA MET A 1 15.65 14.08 -9.79
C MET A 1 14.40 13.18 -9.65
N PHE A 2 14.48 11.99 -9.05
CA PHE A 2 13.34 11.05 -8.96
C PHE A 2 12.08 11.68 -8.33
N PHE A 3 12.23 12.44 -7.24
CA PHE A 3 11.12 13.11 -6.56
C PHE A 3 10.35 14.10 -7.46
N GLU A 4 11.04 14.80 -8.35
CA GLU A 4 10.38 15.70 -9.31
C GLU A 4 9.55 14.93 -10.33
N LYS A 5 9.91 13.68 -10.62
CA LYS A 5 9.20 12.81 -11.57
C LYS A 5 7.94 12.19 -10.97
N ILE A 6 7.93 11.99 -9.66
CA ILE A 6 6.78 11.40 -8.95
C ILE A 6 5.91 12.44 -8.23
N HIS A 7 6.31 13.71 -8.25
CA HIS A 7 5.63 14.78 -7.52
C HIS A 7 4.14 14.87 -7.86
N ASP A 8 3.82 14.83 -9.15
CA ASP A 8 2.45 14.96 -9.65
C ASP A 8 1.57 13.75 -9.32
N TYR A 9 2.17 12.63 -8.88
CA TYR A 9 1.46 11.43 -8.44
C TYR A 9 1.23 11.40 -6.93
N LYS A 10 1.67 12.42 -6.19
CA LYS A 10 1.40 12.53 -4.76
C LYS A 10 -0.08 12.78 -4.53
N VAL A 11 -0.73 11.87 -3.81
CA VAL A 11 -2.13 11.97 -3.41
C VAL A 11 -2.21 12.12 -1.89
N ALA A 12 -3.22 12.84 -1.40
CA ALA A 12 -3.43 12.97 0.04
C ALA A 12 -4.02 11.67 0.62
N THR A 13 -3.61 11.31 1.83
CA THR A 13 -4.14 10.14 2.54
C THR A 13 -5.67 10.17 2.66
N SER A 14 -6.26 11.36 2.83
CA SER A 14 -7.72 11.54 2.84
C SER A 14 -8.40 11.22 1.52
N ASP A 15 -7.74 11.45 0.38
CA ASP A 15 -8.30 11.14 -0.93
C ASP A 15 -8.31 9.64 -1.18
N LEU A 16 -7.25 8.93 -0.77
CA LEU A 16 -7.18 7.47 -0.81
C LEU A 16 -8.24 6.84 0.11
N ALA A 17 -8.39 7.37 1.33
CA ALA A 17 -9.41 6.89 2.26
C ALA A 17 -10.83 7.11 1.72
N ARG A 18 -11.10 8.28 1.12
CA ARG A 18 -12.38 8.58 0.46
C ARG A 18 -12.65 7.62 -0.69
N MET A 19 -11.66 7.33 -1.52
CA MET A 19 -11.78 6.39 -2.64
C MET A 19 -12.20 4.99 -2.16
N LEU A 20 -11.62 4.47 -1.07
CA LEU A 20 -12.02 3.18 -0.49
C LEU A 20 -13.48 3.18 -0.04
N ILE A 21 -13.93 4.27 0.59
CA ILE A 21 -15.33 4.41 1.06
C ILE A 21 -16.30 4.47 -0.12
N GLU A 22 -15.96 5.22 -1.17
CA GLU A 22 -16.80 5.35 -2.37
C GLU A 22 -16.92 4.04 -3.15
N LEU A 23 -15.90 3.18 -3.10
CA LEU A 23 -15.85 1.89 -3.79
C LEU A 23 -16.35 0.70 -2.95
N GLU A 24 -16.65 0.89 -1.65
CA GLU A 24 -16.97 -0.20 -0.71
C GLU A 24 -18.12 -1.12 -1.18
N ASP A 25 -19.15 -0.52 -1.80
CA ASP A 25 -20.31 -1.23 -2.33
C ASP A 25 -20.09 -1.75 -3.76
N ALA A 26 -19.04 -1.29 -4.45
CA ALA A 26 -18.69 -1.72 -5.81
C ALA A 26 -17.82 -2.98 -5.82
N PHE A 27 -17.11 -3.27 -4.72
CA PHE A 27 -16.32 -4.49 -4.59
C PHE A 27 -17.22 -5.74 -4.62
N GLY A 28 -16.97 -6.64 -5.57
CA GLY A 28 -17.67 -7.91 -5.73
C GLY A 28 -16.98 -9.08 -5.03
N SER A 29 -15.69 -8.94 -4.74
CA SER A 29 -14.85 -9.94 -4.07
C SER A 29 -13.75 -9.29 -3.25
N TYR A 30 -13.05 -10.09 -2.44
CA TYR A 30 -11.85 -9.60 -1.75
C TYR A 30 -10.67 -9.36 -2.70
N ASP A 31 -10.63 -10.05 -3.86
CA ASP A 31 -9.59 -9.83 -4.86
C ASP A 31 -9.63 -8.39 -5.40
N ASP A 32 -10.82 -7.81 -5.55
CA ASP A 32 -10.98 -6.40 -5.93
C ASP A 32 -10.39 -5.45 -4.87
N VAL A 33 -10.39 -5.84 -3.59
CA VAL A 33 -9.83 -5.05 -2.48
C VAL A 33 -8.31 -5.14 -2.46
N LEU A 34 -7.73 -6.28 -2.86
CA LEU A 34 -6.28 -6.48 -2.92
C LEU A 34 -5.60 -5.48 -3.85
N GLU A 35 -6.27 -5.03 -4.92
CA GLU A 35 -5.75 -4.02 -5.84
C GLU A 35 -5.43 -2.68 -5.16
N PHE A 36 -6.04 -2.41 -4.02
CA PHE A 36 -5.88 -1.16 -3.25
C PHE A 36 -4.97 -1.32 -2.04
N MET A 37 -4.39 -2.50 -1.80
CA MET A 37 -3.46 -2.71 -0.70
C MET A 37 -2.06 -2.16 -1.05
N PRO A 38 -1.37 -1.45 -0.14
CA PRO A 38 0.02 -1.07 -0.36
C PRO A 38 0.90 -2.30 -0.57
N THR A 39 1.64 -2.32 -1.68
CA THR A 39 2.54 -3.43 -2.03
C THR A 39 4.00 -3.03 -2.12
N ILE A 40 4.30 -1.73 -2.20
CA ILE A 40 5.67 -1.20 -2.28
C ILE A 40 5.86 -0.11 -1.24
N TYR A 41 6.97 -0.19 -0.52
CA TYR A 41 7.46 0.85 0.37
C TYR A 41 8.89 1.21 -0.01
N VAL A 42 9.19 2.50 -0.09
CA VAL A 42 10.52 2.99 -0.46
C VAL A 42 11.00 4.04 0.55
N ASP A 43 12.12 3.75 1.19
CA ASP A 43 12.85 4.69 2.05
C ASP A 43 14.09 5.17 1.30
N PHE A 44 14.06 6.43 0.84
CA PHE A 44 15.17 7.04 0.10
C PHE A 44 16.36 7.41 0.99
N ASP A 45 16.13 7.69 2.27
CA ASP A 45 17.18 8.10 3.20
C ASP A 45 18.05 6.90 3.58
N GLN A 46 17.42 5.76 3.81
CA GLN A 46 18.09 4.50 4.13
C GLN A 46 18.39 3.63 2.90
N LYS A 47 17.93 4.05 1.71
CA LYS A 47 18.07 3.31 0.45
C LYS A 47 17.47 1.91 0.53
N MET A 48 16.24 1.81 1.03
CA MET A 48 15.53 0.55 1.19
C MET A 48 14.27 0.49 0.32
N LEU A 49 13.99 -0.69 -0.24
CA LEU A 49 12.74 -1.02 -0.90
C LEU A 49 12.16 -2.28 -0.25
N TYR A 50 10.93 -2.20 0.23
CA TYR A 50 10.17 -3.37 0.67
C TYR A 50 9.04 -3.66 -0.30
N SER A 51 8.96 -4.92 -0.71
CA SER A 51 7.85 -5.46 -1.49
C SER A 51 6.99 -6.36 -0.59
N LEU A 52 5.69 -6.28 -0.76
CA LEU A 52 4.71 -7.20 -0.19
C LEU A 52 3.70 -7.55 -1.29
N PHE A 53 4.19 -8.24 -2.31
CA PHE A 53 3.36 -8.68 -3.44
C PHE A 53 3.03 -10.18 -3.32
N PRO A 54 1.79 -10.64 -3.55
CA PRO A 54 1.46 -12.07 -3.46
C PRO A 54 2.12 -12.93 -4.56
N GLU A 55 2.40 -12.33 -5.71
CA GLU A 55 3.00 -13.02 -6.87
C GLU A 55 4.54 -12.99 -6.81
N PRO A 56 5.24 -13.95 -7.45
CA PRO A 56 6.71 -14.07 -7.45
C PRO A 56 7.40 -13.03 -8.34
N MET A 57 6.92 -11.79 -8.31
CA MET A 57 7.60 -10.67 -8.95
C MET A 57 8.58 -10.09 -7.93
N SER A 58 9.85 -10.50 -8.03
CA SER A 58 10.92 -10.11 -7.11
C SER A 58 11.30 -8.63 -7.27
N PHE A 59 10.38 -7.70 -6.99
CA PHE A 59 10.63 -6.25 -7.04
C PHE A 59 11.82 -5.84 -6.17
N GLU A 60 12.05 -6.56 -5.08
CA GLU A 60 13.20 -6.43 -4.20
C GLU A 60 14.54 -6.65 -4.89
N ASP A 61 14.59 -7.41 -5.98
CA ASP A 61 15.83 -7.65 -6.73
C ASP A 61 16.14 -6.49 -7.70
N TYR A 62 15.15 -5.63 -8.00
CA TYR A 62 15.27 -4.52 -8.95
C TYR A 62 15.54 -3.19 -8.27
N VAL A 63 16.54 -3.15 -7.39
CA VAL A 63 16.97 -1.94 -6.69
C VAL A 63 18.30 -1.40 -7.24
N PRO A 64 18.56 -0.08 -7.18
CA PRO A 64 19.84 0.48 -7.60
C PRO A 64 21.03 -0.03 -6.78
N ASP A 65 22.23 0.07 -7.32
CA ASP A 65 23.45 -0.31 -6.59
C ASP A 65 23.55 0.39 -5.23
N GLY A 66 23.83 -0.41 -4.19
CA GLY A 66 23.93 0.06 -2.81
C GLY A 66 22.60 0.30 -2.09
N TRP A 67 21.48 -0.13 -2.68
CA TRP A 67 20.18 -0.23 -2.01
C TRP A 67 19.94 -1.64 -1.46
N ILE A 68 19.04 -1.73 -0.48
CA ILE A 68 18.57 -2.99 0.09
C ILE A 68 17.13 -3.21 -0.37
N GLY A 69 16.89 -4.27 -1.12
CA GLY A 69 15.55 -4.78 -1.39
C GLY A 69 15.22 -5.95 -0.47
N ALA A 70 13.98 -6.02 0.04
CA ALA A 70 13.51 -7.20 0.76
C ALA A 70 12.00 -7.42 0.64
N TYR A 71 11.60 -8.68 0.52
CA TYR A 71 10.21 -9.10 0.70
C TYR A 71 9.84 -9.04 2.19
N LYS A 72 8.97 -8.10 2.59
CA LYS A 72 8.68 -7.84 4.00
C LYS A 72 7.37 -7.09 4.20
N ASP A 73 6.61 -7.46 5.23
CA ASP A 73 5.51 -6.64 5.73
C ASP A 73 6.04 -5.33 6.33
N PHE A 74 5.62 -4.22 5.72
CA PHE A 74 6.01 -2.86 6.09
C PHE A 74 4.88 -2.03 6.69
N TYR A 75 3.67 -2.59 6.91
CA TYR A 75 2.49 -1.82 7.30
C TYR A 75 2.69 -1.08 8.64
N ALA A 76 3.42 -1.71 9.56
CA ALA A 76 3.78 -1.11 10.85
C ALA A 76 4.74 0.10 10.72
N LEU A 77 5.49 0.20 9.61
CA LEU A 77 6.43 1.31 9.34
C LEU A 77 5.72 2.56 8.82
N VAL A 78 4.53 2.39 8.22
CA VAL A 78 3.73 3.52 7.73
C VAL A 78 3.20 4.29 8.94
N PRO A 79 3.45 5.62 9.05
CA PRO A 79 2.93 6.43 10.14
C PRO A 79 1.41 6.37 10.18
N GLU A 80 0.81 6.32 11.37
CA GLU A 80 -0.65 6.14 11.54
C GLU A 80 -1.49 7.12 10.71
N ARG A 81 -1.06 8.40 10.65
CA ARG A 81 -1.74 9.44 9.86
C ARG A 81 -1.71 9.23 8.35
N GLU A 82 -0.82 8.38 7.83
CA GLU A 82 -0.67 8.05 6.41
C GLU A 82 -1.33 6.71 6.05
N ARG A 83 -1.88 5.99 7.04
CA ARG A 83 -2.58 4.72 6.81
C ARG A 83 -4.00 4.99 6.33
N TYR A 84 -4.16 5.25 5.03
CA TYR A 84 -5.47 5.54 4.42
C TYR A 84 -6.51 4.43 4.61
N TRP A 85 -6.05 3.19 4.82
CA TRP A 85 -6.91 2.04 5.08
C TRP A 85 -7.44 1.99 6.51
N MET A 86 -7.02 2.88 7.41
CA MET A 86 -7.58 3.02 8.75
C MET A 86 -8.73 4.02 8.72
N ILE A 87 -9.97 3.52 8.67
CA ILE A 87 -11.18 4.34 8.58
C ILE A 87 -11.92 4.25 9.92
N GLN A 88 -12.11 5.40 10.59
CA GLN A 88 -12.78 5.49 11.90
C GLN A 88 -12.16 4.58 12.98
N GLY A 89 -10.85 4.31 12.90
CA GLY A 89 -10.12 3.47 13.86
C GLY A 89 -10.14 1.96 13.55
N GLU A 90 -10.77 1.56 12.45
CA GLU A 90 -10.82 0.16 11.99
C GLU A 90 -10.05 0.01 10.67
N SER A 91 -9.41 -1.15 10.48
CA SER A 91 -8.80 -1.50 9.20
C SER A 91 -9.88 -1.85 8.18
N PHE A 92 -9.98 -1.06 7.10
CA PHE A 92 -10.86 -1.31 5.98
C PHE A 92 -10.61 -2.69 5.35
N PHE A 93 -9.33 -3.05 5.17
CA PHE A 93 -8.96 -4.33 4.57
C PHE A 93 -9.44 -5.52 5.43
N GLU A 94 -9.30 -5.45 6.74
CA GLU A 94 -9.78 -6.51 7.64
C GLU A 94 -11.32 -6.59 7.66
N ARG A 95 -12.00 -5.44 7.65
CA ARG A 95 -13.47 -5.39 7.55
C ARG A 95 -13.97 -6.06 6.27
N MET A 96 -13.37 -5.72 5.13
CA MET A 96 -13.74 -6.29 3.83
C MET A 96 -13.41 -7.78 3.75
N TRP A 97 -12.27 -8.21 4.30
CA TRP A 97 -11.93 -9.63 4.40
C TRP A 97 -13.02 -10.42 5.12
N ASN A 98 -13.46 -9.93 6.28
CA ASN A 98 -14.53 -10.56 7.05
C ASN A 98 -15.87 -10.57 6.30
N LYS A 99 -16.19 -9.49 5.56
CA LYS A 99 -17.41 -9.37 4.74
C LYS A 99 -17.48 -10.46 3.65
N PHE A 100 -16.39 -10.75 2.96
CA PHE A 100 -16.36 -11.72 1.86
C PHE A 100 -16.07 -13.17 2.29
N ARG A 101 -15.66 -13.38 3.54
CA ARG A 101 -15.46 -14.72 4.12
C ARG A 101 -16.73 -15.32 4.72
N ALA A 102 -17.72 -14.49 5.06
CA ALA A 102 -18.98 -14.86 5.69
C ALA A 102 -20.00 -15.36 4.65
#